data_AF-A0A964EVJ2-F1
#
_entry.id   AF-A0A964EVJ2-F1
#
_cell.length_a   1.000
_cell.length_b   1.000
_cell.length_c   1.000
_cell.angle_alpha   90.00
_cell.angle_beta   90.00
_cell.angle_gamma   90.00
#
_symmetry.space_group_name_H-M   'P 1'
#
loop_
_entity.id
_entity.type
_entity.pdbx_description
1 polymer ?
#
loop_
_entity_poly.entity_id
_entity_poly.type
_entity_poly.pdbx_seq_one_letter_code
_entity_poly.pdbx_strand_id
1 'polypeptide(L)'
;MSDDATPRIGPRTRVALLAVILGGIWLVMWRTGALEQVTVDWVRAKVETAGALGWLLYVGAFCGGVMLHIPGVVFALTGVLVFGPVLGGLLAYSTGLLAISLNFLFIRTVGGQPLNDIENKLVRRALDHIDDHPVRSVAIGRLLLSMSPPVNLALALSSISFRQHLAGSALGLIVPMLVVALFTDAVVRWVAG
;
A
#
# COMPACT_ATOMS: atom_id res chain seq x y z
N MET A 1 -6.96 33.08 -28.69
CA MET A 1 -7.45 32.57 -27.39
C MET A 1 -7.58 31.06 -27.54
N SER A 2 -6.47 30.36 -27.34
CA SER A 2 -6.31 28.94 -27.62
C SER A 2 -6.74 28.12 -26.40
N ASP A 3 -7.77 27.31 -26.60
CA ASP A 3 -8.34 26.40 -25.62
C ASP A 3 -7.39 25.19 -25.47
N ASP A 4 -6.59 25.19 -24.40
CA ASP A 4 -5.56 24.18 -24.13
C ASP A 4 -6.22 22.93 -23.50
N ALA A 5 -6.84 22.12 -24.36
CA ALA A 5 -7.51 20.89 -23.97
C ALA A 5 -6.49 19.80 -23.61
N THR A 6 -5.99 19.84 -22.37
CA THR A 6 -5.21 18.71 -21.82
C THR A 6 -6.05 17.42 -21.88
N PRO A 7 -5.56 16.35 -22.53
CA PRO A 7 -6.33 15.13 -22.69
C PRO A 7 -6.54 14.49 -21.32
N ARG A 8 -7.78 14.56 -20.80
CA ARG A 8 -8.16 13.95 -19.53
C ARG A 8 -8.27 12.44 -19.74
N ILE A 9 -7.15 11.73 -19.53
CA ILE A 9 -7.08 10.26 -19.62
C ILE A 9 -8.16 9.64 -18.74
N GLY A 10 -9.06 8.82 -19.32
CA GLY A 10 -10.16 8.19 -18.61
C GLY A 10 -9.69 7.19 -17.53
N PRO A 11 -10.47 6.96 -16.46
CA PRO A 11 -10.08 6.11 -15.33
C PRO A 11 -9.70 4.68 -15.76
N ARG A 12 -10.40 4.11 -16.75
CA ARG A 12 -10.11 2.76 -17.30
C ARG A 12 -8.75 2.69 -18.01
N THR A 13 -8.39 3.73 -18.75
CA THR A 13 -7.11 3.81 -19.47
C THR A 13 -5.94 3.99 -18.51
N ARG A 14 -6.13 4.73 -17.41
CA ARG A 14 -5.13 4.86 -16.34
C ARG A 14 -4.87 3.53 -15.62
N VAL A 15 -5.94 2.79 -15.34
CA VAL A 15 -5.86 1.44 -14.75
C VAL A 15 -5.15 0.47 -15.68
N ALA A 16 -5.49 0.49 -16.98
CA ALA A 16 -4.83 -0.34 -17.98
C ALA A 16 -3.34 -0.01 -18.11
N LEU A 17 -2.98 1.29 -18.11
CA LEU A 17 -1.59 1.74 -18.11
C LEU A 17 -0.81 1.25 -16.88
N LEU A 18 -1.39 1.40 -15.69
CA LEU A 18 -0.80 0.89 -14.45
C LEU A 18 -0.62 -0.62 -14.49
N ALA A 19 -1.62 -1.38 -14.95
CA ALA A 19 -1.54 -2.83 -15.07
C ALA A 19 -0.47 -3.27 -16.07
N VAL A 20 -0.33 -2.58 -17.20
CA VAL A 20 0.71 -2.86 -18.21
C VAL A 20 2.10 -2.56 -17.66
N ILE A 21 2.27 -1.46 -16.94
CA ILE A 21 3.56 -1.10 -16.33
C ILE A 21 3.95 -2.13 -15.27
N LEU A 22 3.04 -2.49 -14.36
CA LEU A 22 3.29 -3.48 -13.31
C LEU A 22 3.54 -4.87 -13.89
N GLY A 23 2.78 -5.28 -14.90
CA GLY A 23 2.99 -6.54 -15.61
C GLY A 23 4.32 -6.59 -16.36
N GLY A 24 4.74 -5.47 -16.95
CA GLY A 24 6.05 -5.33 -17.59
C GLY A 24 7.20 -5.48 -16.59
N ILE A 25 7.11 -4.81 -15.42
CA ILE A 25 8.11 -4.93 -14.35
C ILE A 25 8.20 -6.39 -13.86
N TRP A 26 7.06 -7.04 -13.62
CA TRP A 26 7.02 -8.44 -13.21
C TRP A 26 7.67 -9.38 -14.23
N LEU A 27 7.35 -9.20 -15.52
CA LEU A 27 7.90 -10.02 -16.60
C LEU A 27 9.42 -9.87 -16.72
N VAL A 28 9.94 -8.65 -16.55
CA VAL A 28 11.39 -8.37 -16.55
C VAL A 28 12.06 -9.03 -15.34
N MET A 29 11.47 -8.94 -14.15
CA MET A 29 12.01 -9.58 -12.95
C MET A 29 12.02 -11.12 -13.05
N TRP A 30 10.98 -11.71 -13.63
CA TRP A 30 10.93 -13.15 -13.90
C TRP A 30 12.02 -13.56 -14.89
N ARG A 31 12.11 -12.87 -16.02
CA ARG A 31 13.05 -13.20 -17.12
C ARG A 31 14.52 -13.12 -16.70
N THR A 32 14.84 -12.26 -15.74
CA THR A 32 16.23 -12.00 -15.32
C THR A 32 16.70 -12.89 -14.17
N GLY A 33 15.82 -13.71 -13.57
CA GLY A 33 16.16 -14.47 -12.37
C GLY A 33 16.52 -13.58 -11.17
N ALA A 34 16.12 -12.30 -11.21
CA ALA A 34 16.51 -11.31 -10.21
C ALA A 34 16.08 -11.73 -8.80
N LEU A 35 14.96 -12.44 -8.67
CA LEU A 35 14.43 -12.95 -7.40
C LEU A 35 15.41 -13.88 -6.67
N GLU A 36 16.27 -14.62 -7.38
CA GLU A 36 17.22 -15.57 -6.80
C GLU A 36 18.54 -14.89 -6.35
N GLN A 37 18.82 -13.68 -6.84
CA GLN A 37 20.03 -12.91 -6.52
C GLN A 37 19.78 -11.76 -5.53
N VAL A 38 18.51 -11.53 -5.15
CA VAL A 38 18.10 -10.50 -4.19
C VAL A 38 18.51 -10.93 -2.78
N THR A 39 19.76 -10.65 -2.44
CA THR A 39 20.26 -10.66 -1.05
C THR A 39 20.20 -9.24 -0.48
N VAL A 40 20.03 -9.11 0.83
CA VAL A 40 19.93 -7.81 1.51
C VAL A 40 21.16 -6.94 1.22
N ASP A 41 22.36 -7.54 1.20
CA ASP A 41 23.61 -6.84 0.93
C ASP A 41 23.72 -6.39 -0.54
N TRP A 42 23.26 -7.20 -1.49
CA TRP A 42 23.22 -6.84 -2.90
C TRP A 42 22.27 -5.68 -3.16
N VAL A 43 21.08 -5.70 -2.54
CA VAL A 43 20.10 -4.61 -2.64
C VAL A 43 20.65 -3.35 -1.98
N ARG A 44 21.27 -3.44 -0.80
CA ARG A 44 21.87 -2.30 -0.11
C ARG A 44 22.98 -1.67 -0.96
N ALA A 45 23.92 -2.46 -1.49
CA ALA A 45 25.00 -1.98 -2.34
C ALA A 45 24.47 -1.33 -3.63
N LYS A 46 23.44 -1.91 -4.25
CA LYS A 46 22.77 -1.34 -5.43
C LYS A 46 22.01 -0.05 -5.11
N VAL A 47 21.38 0.04 -3.96
CA VAL A 47 20.63 1.23 -3.52
C VAL A 47 21.59 2.38 -3.16
N GLU A 48 22.70 2.09 -2.49
CA GLU A 48 23.76 3.06 -2.19
C GLU A 48 24.37 3.63 -3.48
N THR A 49 24.56 2.79 -4.51
CA THR A 49 25.04 3.25 -5.82
C THR A 49 23.96 3.91 -6.69
N ALA A 50 22.69 3.53 -6.54
CA ALA A 50 21.58 4.09 -7.31
C ALA A 50 21.05 5.43 -6.78
N GLY A 51 21.38 5.81 -5.54
CA GLY A 51 20.95 7.07 -4.93
C GLY A 51 19.42 7.23 -4.97
N ALA A 52 18.93 8.37 -5.45
CA ALA A 52 17.49 8.69 -5.53
C ALA A 52 16.66 7.68 -6.36
N LEU A 53 17.28 6.95 -7.30
CA LEU A 53 16.59 5.96 -8.11
C LEU A 53 16.16 4.74 -7.27
N GLY A 54 16.98 4.33 -6.30
CA GLY A 54 16.66 3.22 -5.39
C GLY A 54 15.42 3.51 -4.53
N TRP A 55 15.24 4.77 -4.15
CA TRP A 55 14.09 5.23 -3.38
C TRP A 55 12.80 5.17 -4.22
N LEU A 56 12.85 5.65 -5.46
CA LEU A 56 11.71 5.60 -6.37
C LEU A 56 11.29 4.16 -6.68
N LEU A 57 12.26 3.26 -6.88
CA LEU A 57 11.99 1.84 -7.10
C LEU A 57 11.34 1.19 -5.87
N TYR A 58 11.82 1.48 -4.66
CA TYR A 58 11.22 1.00 -3.42
C TYR A 58 9.75 1.46 -3.28
N VAL A 59 9.50 2.76 -3.47
CA VAL A 59 8.16 3.35 -3.38
C VAL A 59 7.23 2.72 -4.42
N GLY A 60 7.70 2.59 -5.67
CA GLY A 60 6.93 1.98 -6.76
C GLY A 60 6.59 0.51 -6.48
N ALA A 61 7.57 -0.28 -6.01
CA ALA A 61 7.40 -1.69 -5.69
C ALA A 61 6.43 -1.89 -4.51
N PHE A 62 6.54 -1.09 -3.45
CA PHE A 62 5.63 -1.15 -2.31
C PHE A 62 4.21 -0.80 -2.74
N CYS A 63 4.00 0.35 -3.39
CA CYS A 63 2.68 0.75 -3.87
C CYS A 63 2.07 -0.32 -4.80
N GLY A 64 2.83 -0.80 -5.77
CA GLY A 64 2.38 -1.86 -6.69
C GLY A 64 2.05 -3.16 -5.95
N GLY A 65 2.89 -3.58 -5.00
CA GLY A 65 2.67 -4.78 -4.22
C GLY A 65 1.40 -4.72 -3.37
N VAL A 66 1.15 -3.60 -2.69
CA VAL A 66 -0.09 -3.41 -1.91
C VAL A 66 -1.32 -3.44 -2.81
N MET A 67 -1.25 -2.88 -4.02
CA MET A 67 -2.34 -2.96 -5.01
C MET A 67 -2.55 -4.39 -5.53
N LEU A 68 -1.48 -5.18 -5.62
CA LEU A 68 -1.51 -6.61 -5.91
C LEU A 68 -1.88 -7.47 -4.68
N HIS A 69 -2.31 -6.84 -3.58
CA HIS A 69 -2.70 -7.51 -2.34
C HIS A 69 -1.56 -8.27 -1.63
N ILE A 70 -0.31 -7.95 -1.95
CA ILE A 70 0.86 -8.43 -1.22
C ILE A 70 0.87 -7.76 0.16
N PRO A 71 1.06 -8.50 1.27
CA PRO A 71 1.11 -7.94 2.60
C PRO A 71 2.20 -6.87 2.72
N GLY A 72 1.82 -5.63 3.05
CA GLY A 72 2.79 -4.53 3.08
C GLY A 72 3.84 -4.63 4.19
N VAL A 73 3.67 -5.53 5.16
CA VAL A 73 4.72 -5.87 6.13
C VAL A 73 6.00 -6.36 5.45
N VAL A 74 5.87 -7.07 4.31
CA VAL A 74 7.02 -7.55 3.52
C VAL A 74 7.86 -6.37 3.04
N PHE A 75 7.21 -5.34 2.49
CA PHE A 75 7.91 -4.14 2.01
C PHE A 75 8.41 -3.26 3.15
N ALA A 76 7.70 -3.22 4.28
CA ALA A 76 8.17 -2.50 5.45
C ALA A 76 9.46 -3.13 6.02
N LEU A 77 9.52 -4.46 6.12
CA LEU A 77 10.72 -5.19 6.51
C LEU A 77 11.87 -4.94 5.54
N THR A 78 11.63 -5.05 4.23
CA THR A 78 12.66 -4.74 3.22
C THR A 78 13.17 -3.31 3.35
N GLY A 79 12.29 -2.34 3.60
CA GLY A 79 12.67 -0.94 3.83
C GLY A 79 13.63 -0.81 5.02
N VAL A 80 13.29 -1.43 6.16
CA VAL A 80 14.15 -1.41 7.34
C VAL A 80 15.47 -2.15 7.11
N LEU A 81 15.45 -3.30 6.46
CA LEU A 81 16.67 -4.09 6.18
C LEU A 81 17.62 -3.35 5.23
N VAL A 82 17.09 -2.67 4.22
CA VAL A 82 17.88 -1.98 3.20
C VAL A 82 18.38 -0.63 3.70
N PHE A 83 17.50 0.20 4.28
CA PHE A 83 17.78 1.60 4.64
C PHE A 83 18.06 1.81 6.14
N GLY A 84 18.01 0.74 6.95
CA GLY A 84 18.15 0.79 8.40
C GLY A 84 16.84 1.09 9.14
N PRO A 85 16.81 0.90 10.47
CA PRO A 85 15.59 0.96 11.29
C PRO A 85 14.90 2.33 11.26
N VAL A 86 15.67 3.43 11.31
CA VAL A 86 15.08 4.78 11.37
C VAL A 86 14.61 5.24 9.99
N LEU A 87 15.51 5.33 9.02
CA LEU A 87 15.17 5.81 7.67
C LEU A 87 14.25 4.83 6.94
N GLY A 88 14.50 3.53 7.04
CA GLY A 88 13.64 2.49 6.48
C GLY A 88 12.26 2.44 7.12
N GLY A 89 12.16 2.65 8.43
CA GLY A 89 10.88 2.75 9.13
C GLY A 89 10.06 3.98 8.68
N LEU A 90 10.70 5.14 8.57
CA LEU A 90 10.06 6.38 8.07
C LEU A 90 9.62 6.23 6.60
N LEU A 91 10.47 5.63 5.78
CA LEU A 91 10.16 5.32 4.38
C LEU A 91 8.99 4.35 4.28
N ALA A 92 9.01 3.27 5.05
CA ALA A 92 7.95 2.27 5.06
C ALA A 92 6.61 2.86 5.51
N TYR A 93 6.62 3.69 6.55
CA TYR A 93 5.42 4.38 7.03
C TYR A 93 4.85 5.33 5.99
N SER A 94 5.67 6.23 5.45
CA SER A 94 5.23 7.22 4.45
C SER A 94 4.76 6.56 3.15
N THR A 95 5.53 5.59 2.65
CA THR A 95 5.18 4.81 1.44
C THR A 95 3.94 3.96 1.69
N GLY A 96 3.81 3.34 2.86
CA GLY A 96 2.63 2.55 3.18
C GLY A 96 1.35 3.40 3.25
N LEU A 97 1.43 4.59 3.84
CA LEU A 97 0.31 5.53 3.86
C LEU A 97 -0.07 5.98 2.44
N LEU A 98 0.92 6.23 1.59
CA LEU A 98 0.71 6.54 0.17
C LEU A 98 0.05 5.37 -0.56
N ALA A 99 0.57 4.15 -0.42
CA ALA A 99 0.07 2.95 -1.08
C ALA A 99 -1.39 2.66 -0.74
N ILE A 100 -1.75 2.73 0.55
CA ILE A 100 -3.12 2.53 1.00
C ILE A 100 -4.04 3.63 0.45
N SER A 101 -3.58 4.88 0.47
CA SER A 101 -4.35 6.02 -0.05
C SER A 101 -4.63 5.87 -1.54
N LEU A 102 -3.62 5.45 -2.32
CA LEU A 102 -3.76 5.14 -3.74
C LEU A 102 -4.72 3.97 -3.96
N ASN A 103 -4.61 2.91 -3.16
CA ASN A 103 -5.50 1.75 -3.27
C ASN A 103 -6.95 2.12 -2.95
N PHE A 104 -7.20 2.91 -1.90
CA PHE A 104 -8.53 3.41 -1.56
C PHE A 104 -9.14 4.22 -2.71
N LEU A 105 -8.37 5.14 -3.28
CA LEU A 105 -8.84 5.96 -4.39
C LEU A 105 -9.07 5.11 -5.64
N PHE A 106 -8.20 4.15 -5.92
CA PHE A 106 -8.33 3.21 -7.03
C PHE A 106 -9.62 2.39 -6.92
N ILE A 107 -9.85 1.72 -5.78
CA ILE A 107 -11.04 0.91 -5.55
C ILE A 107 -12.30 1.78 -5.65
N ARG A 108 -12.31 2.99 -5.08
CA ARG A 108 -13.48 3.86 -5.12
C ARG A 108 -13.77 4.45 -6.50
N THR A 109 -12.73 4.73 -7.30
CA THR A 109 -12.89 5.26 -8.66
C THR A 109 -13.27 4.18 -9.68
N VAL A 110 -12.79 2.94 -9.49
CA VAL A 110 -13.06 1.81 -10.39
C VAL A 110 -14.32 1.05 -9.99
N GLY A 111 -14.52 0.80 -8.69
CA GLY A 111 -15.62 0.03 -8.13
C GLY A 111 -16.88 0.83 -7.80
N GLY A 112 -16.83 2.16 -7.85
CA GLY A 112 -17.97 3.03 -7.52
C GLY A 112 -18.23 3.14 -6.01
N GLN A 113 -19.28 3.90 -5.64
CA GLN A 113 -19.76 3.98 -4.26
C GLN A 113 -20.83 2.89 -4.04
N PRO A 114 -20.57 1.83 -3.25
CA PRO A 114 -21.37 0.60 -3.32
C PRO A 114 -22.49 0.52 -2.30
N LEU A 115 -22.67 1.51 -1.42
CA LEU A 115 -23.65 1.38 -0.33
C LEU A 115 -25.09 1.14 -0.82
N ASN A 116 -25.43 1.58 -2.03
CA ASN A 116 -26.77 1.41 -2.55
C ASN A 116 -27.04 0.01 -3.16
N ASP A 117 -25.99 -0.74 -3.52
CA ASP A 117 -26.13 -2.02 -4.28
C ASP A 117 -25.75 -3.27 -3.47
N ILE A 118 -25.34 -3.15 -2.20
CA ILE A 118 -24.99 -4.31 -1.36
C ILE A 118 -26.24 -4.88 -0.68
N GLU A 119 -26.72 -6.02 -1.16
CA GLU A 119 -27.89 -6.72 -0.62
C GLU A 119 -27.61 -7.50 0.69
N ASN A 120 -26.34 -7.81 0.99
CA ASN A 120 -25.99 -8.64 2.15
C ASN A 120 -26.03 -7.84 3.47
N LYS A 121 -26.98 -8.19 4.34
CA LYS A 121 -27.21 -7.54 5.66
C LYS A 121 -25.99 -7.59 6.60
N LEU A 122 -25.16 -8.63 6.54
CA LEU A 122 -23.97 -8.74 7.39
C LEU A 122 -22.89 -7.74 6.95
N VAL A 123 -22.68 -7.61 5.64
CA VAL A 123 -21.72 -6.67 5.06
C VAL A 123 -22.18 -5.24 5.31
N ARG A 124 -23.47 -4.96 5.13
CA ARG A 124 -24.05 -3.63 5.42
C ARG A 124 -23.88 -3.25 6.88
N ARG A 125 -24.16 -4.15 7.82
CA ARG A 125 -23.99 -3.88 9.25
C ARG A 125 -22.54 -3.67 9.67
N ALA A 126 -21.59 -4.38 9.04
CA ALA A 126 -20.17 -4.16 9.26
C ALA A 126 -19.70 -2.78 8.73
N LEU A 127 -20.24 -2.34 7.59
CA LEU A 127 -19.97 -1.02 7.01
C LEU A 127 -20.61 0.11 7.83
N ASP A 128 -21.85 -0.04 8.28
CA ASP A 128 -22.55 0.95 9.11
C ASP A 128 -21.79 1.22 10.43
N HIS A 129 -21.21 0.17 11.04
CA HIS A 129 -20.40 0.33 12.26
C HIS A 129 -19.10 1.10 12.02
N ILE A 130 -18.53 1.03 10.81
CA ILE A 130 -17.37 1.82 10.43
C ILE A 130 -17.76 3.30 10.32
N ASP A 131 -18.96 3.59 9.82
CA ASP A 131 -19.44 4.94 9.57
C ASP A 131 -19.79 5.74 10.84
N ASP A 132 -20.12 5.07 11.95
CA ASP A 132 -20.37 5.73 13.25
C ASP A 132 -19.11 6.45 13.80
N HIS A 133 -17.93 5.86 13.61
CA HIS A 133 -16.65 6.39 14.10
C HIS A 133 -15.50 6.17 13.10
N PRO A 134 -15.53 6.82 11.94
CA PRO A 134 -14.75 6.41 10.76
C PRO A 134 -13.23 6.46 10.96
N VAL A 135 -12.72 7.49 11.65
CA VAL A 135 -11.27 7.61 11.93
C VAL A 135 -10.81 6.51 12.89
N ARG A 136 -11.60 6.22 13.93
CA ARG A 136 -11.26 5.22 14.96
C ARG A 136 -11.35 3.81 14.39
N SER A 137 -12.39 3.50 13.64
CA SER A 137 -12.59 2.20 12.99
C SER A 137 -11.47 1.90 11.99
N VAL A 138 -11.07 2.91 11.19
CA VAL A 138 -9.90 2.78 10.31
C VAL A 138 -8.62 2.55 11.12
N ALA A 139 -8.38 3.34 12.17
CA ALA A 139 -7.16 3.21 12.98
C ALA A 139 -7.05 1.83 13.65
N ILE A 140 -8.14 1.32 14.23
CA ILE A 140 -8.19 -0.01 14.85
C ILE A 140 -8.00 -1.10 13.79
N GLY A 141 -8.69 -0.99 12.64
CA GLY A 141 -8.51 -1.91 11.53
C GLY A 141 -7.07 -1.96 11.04
N ARG A 142 -6.37 -0.83 11.04
CA ARG A 142 -4.95 -0.72 10.67
C ARG A 142 -4.00 -1.22 11.77
N LEU A 143 -4.40 -1.12 13.03
CA LEU A 143 -3.64 -1.72 14.13
C LEU A 143 -3.68 -3.25 14.08
N LEU A 144 -4.86 -3.82 13.83
CA LEU A 144 -5.07 -5.27 13.86
C LEU A 144 -4.74 -5.96 12.54
N LEU A 145 -5.03 -5.30 11.42
CA LEU A 145 -4.99 -5.86 10.07
C LEU A 145 -4.34 -4.88 9.08
N SER A 146 -3.21 -4.28 9.48
CA SER A 146 -2.54 -3.09 8.90
C SER A 146 -2.67 -2.86 7.41
N MET A 147 -2.58 -3.90 6.59
CA MET A 147 -2.77 -3.80 5.13
C MET A 147 -3.53 -4.99 4.56
N SER A 148 -4.45 -5.60 5.32
CA SER A 148 -5.17 -6.77 4.83
C SER A 148 -6.09 -6.41 3.66
N PRO A 149 -6.16 -7.25 2.61
CA PRO A 149 -7.05 -7.05 1.47
C PRO A 149 -8.53 -6.83 1.86
N PRO A 150 -9.12 -7.61 2.79
CA PRO A 150 -10.51 -7.42 3.17
C PRO A 150 -10.78 -6.07 3.83
N VAL A 151 -9.87 -5.56 4.67
CA VAL A 151 -10.01 -4.25 5.31
C VAL A 151 -9.84 -3.13 4.29
N ASN A 152 -8.90 -3.26 3.35
CA ASN A 152 -8.72 -2.28 2.28
C ASN A 152 -9.98 -2.14 1.42
N LEU A 153 -10.59 -3.27 1.05
CA LEU A 153 -11.85 -3.31 0.31
C LEU A 153 -13.00 -2.73 1.13
N ALA A 154 -13.21 -3.22 2.36
CA ALA A 154 -14.30 -2.74 3.22
C ALA A 154 -14.25 -1.23 3.45
N LEU A 155 -13.06 -0.68 3.73
CA LEU A 155 -12.89 0.75 3.93
C LEU A 155 -13.13 1.53 2.63
N ALA A 156 -12.63 1.07 1.49
CA ALA A 156 -12.83 1.76 0.20
C ALA A 156 -14.30 1.78 -0.26
N LEU A 157 -15.06 0.75 0.11
CA LEU A 157 -16.48 0.57 -0.19
C LEU A 157 -17.41 1.22 0.85
N SER A 158 -16.88 1.70 1.98
CA SER A 158 -17.66 2.42 3.00
C SER A 158 -17.94 3.89 2.62
N SER A 159 -18.84 4.56 3.35
CA SER A 159 -19.22 5.94 3.03
C SER A 159 -18.17 6.97 3.47
N ILE A 160 -17.15 6.53 4.22
CA ILE A 160 -16.08 7.38 4.76
C ILE A 160 -15.42 8.25 3.69
N SER A 161 -15.09 9.48 4.07
CA SER A 161 -14.34 10.39 3.21
C SER A 161 -12.86 10.00 3.15
N PHE A 162 -12.17 10.38 2.05
CA PHE A 162 -10.73 10.18 1.92
C PHE A 162 -9.93 10.78 3.09
N ARG A 163 -10.39 11.92 3.64
CA ARG A 163 -9.74 12.57 4.79
C ARG A 163 -9.82 11.72 6.06
N GLN A 164 -10.98 11.12 6.34
CA GLN A 164 -11.17 10.23 7.49
C GLN A 164 -10.34 8.95 7.32
N HIS A 165 -10.30 8.40 6.12
CA HIS A 165 -9.46 7.26 5.78
C HIS A 165 -7.97 7.55 5.97
N LEU A 166 -7.49 8.70 5.47
CA LEU A 166 -6.09 9.12 5.59
C LEU A 166 -5.71 9.37 7.05
N ALA A 167 -6.54 10.09 7.80
CA ALA A 167 -6.29 10.38 9.21
C ALA A 167 -6.28 9.10 10.07
N GLY A 168 -7.26 8.22 9.88
CA GLY A 168 -7.31 6.95 10.60
C GLY A 168 -6.15 6.03 10.23
N SER A 169 -5.74 6.01 8.95
CA SER A 169 -4.62 5.19 8.50
C SER A 169 -3.27 5.73 8.98
N ALA A 170 -3.10 7.05 9.00
CA ALA A 170 -1.91 7.68 9.58
C ALA A 170 -1.78 7.28 11.06
N LEU A 171 -2.85 7.41 11.85
CA LEU A 171 -2.82 7.03 13.27
C LEU A 171 -2.60 5.52 13.47
N GLY A 172 -3.35 4.69 12.74
CA GLY A 172 -3.34 3.24 12.92
C GLY A 172 -2.08 2.54 12.41
N LEU A 173 -1.32 3.16 11.50
CA LEU A 173 -0.06 2.59 11.00
C LEU A 173 1.16 2.91 11.88
N ILE A 174 1.09 3.90 12.77
CA ILE A 174 2.24 4.28 13.61
C ILE A 174 2.74 3.09 14.42
N VAL A 175 1.83 2.40 15.14
CA VAL A 175 2.21 1.29 16.02
C VAL A 175 2.78 0.10 15.22
N PRO A 176 2.10 -0.43 14.18
CA PRO A 176 2.68 -1.49 13.34
C PRO A 176 4.05 -1.13 12.76
N MET A 177 4.25 0.11 12.30
CA MET A 177 5.52 0.53 11.72
C MET A 177 6.62 0.68 12.76
N LEU A 178 6.30 1.15 13.96
CA LEU A 178 7.24 1.13 15.09
C LEU A 178 7.64 -0.30 15.46
N VAL A 179 6.69 -1.23 15.49
CA VAL A 179 6.98 -2.65 15.76
C VAL A 179 7.93 -3.20 14.69
N VAL A 180 7.65 -2.96 13.41
CA VAL A 180 8.53 -3.42 12.32
C VAL A 180 9.91 -2.78 12.40
N ALA A 181 10.00 -1.49 12.69
CA ALA A 181 11.27 -0.76 12.76
C ALA A 181 12.13 -1.15 13.98
N LEU A 182 11.50 -1.43 15.13
CA LEU A 182 12.20 -1.75 16.38
C LEU A 182 12.48 -3.25 16.54
N PHE A 183 11.65 -4.12 15.96
CA PHE A 183 11.72 -5.57 16.13
C PHE A 183 11.99 -6.31 14.83
N THR A 184 12.62 -5.68 13.84
CA THR A 184 12.86 -6.27 12.52
C THR A 184 13.46 -7.67 12.62
N ASP A 185 14.51 -7.87 13.43
CA ASP A 185 15.16 -9.18 13.59
C ASP A 185 14.26 -10.24 14.25
N ALA A 186 13.35 -9.83 15.13
CA ALA A 186 12.38 -10.74 15.73
C ALA A 186 11.24 -11.05 14.77
N VAL A 187 10.76 -10.06 14.01
CA VAL A 187 9.72 -10.23 13.00
C VAL A 187 10.20 -11.10 11.85
N VAL A 188 11.42 -10.89 11.34
CA VAL A 188 12.01 -11.72 10.27
C VAL A 188 12.13 -13.17 10.74
N ARG A 189 12.61 -13.41 11.97
CA ARG A 189 12.69 -14.77 12.54
C ARG A 189 11.32 -15.43 12.72
N TRP A 190 10.30 -14.67 13.09
CA TRP A 190 8.94 -15.17 13.21
C TRP A 190 8.29 -15.48 11.86
N VAL A 191 8.60 -14.71 10.81
CA VAL A 191 8.10 -14.94 9.46
C VAL A 191 8.85 -16.09 8.75
N ALA A 192 10.13 -16.28 9.07
CA ALA A 192 10.99 -17.29 8.45
C ALA A 192 11.03 -18.65 9.20
N GLY A 193 10.40 -18.74 10.37
CA GLY A 193 10.25 -19.97 11.15
C GLY A 193 8.88 -20.59 10.97
#